data_AF-A0A956B0Z5-F1
#
_entry.id   AF-A0A956B0Z5-F1
#
_cell.length_a   1.000
_cell.length_b   1.000
_cell.length_c   1.000
_cell.angle_alpha   90.00
_cell.angle_beta   90.00
_cell.angle_gamma   90.00
#
_symmetry.space_group_name_H-M   'P 1'
#
loop_
_entity.id
_entity.type
_entity.pdbx_description
1 polymer ?
#
loop_
_entity_poly.entity_id
_entity_poly.type
_entity_poly.pdbx_seq_one_letter_code
_entity_poly.pdbx_strand_id
1 'polypeptide(L)'
;AARLAALGLALATPYATYAGLFFGHALAAALGTLALLAADRGRFLLGGLAGGAMVLVDTATAPWAALLGLYGAVVHRRWQAAAWCALGGAPFVAAQLAYNQALFGSPFTFAYAFKAVPEFKAIHEQGLYGFGWPGLQALGGILISPSRGLFFFGPALAFGAWGLWQRPRGRWLLLAVALFTGWIAGFNGWHAGECYGPRHLLPAAPALAVGLGEAVHRLQGRPAFALRAGLVWGVGATWLVAATWPYAPEGFHFPLAQLAWPLLVGGHHSATLLGHAAWAAGVPLALALTLLVRADAQRPRWLSAGALAVALALGLGALTPPPPTPVEARRARIICLMGDRAAGRAHCVAIGGQPVPGRCLCGPPARTGIR
;
A
#
# COMPACT_ATOMS: atom_id res chain seq x y z
N ALA A 1 12.75 -5.09 -18.61
CA ALA A 1 11.51 -4.29 -18.44
C ALA A 1 10.48 -5.01 -17.58
N ALA A 2 9.70 -5.97 -18.13
CA ALA A 2 8.57 -6.59 -17.42
C ALA A 2 8.91 -7.23 -16.06
N ARG A 3 10.02 -7.99 -15.97
CA ARG A 3 10.49 -8.57 -14.70
C ARG A 3 10.81 -7.51 -13.65
N LEU A 4 11.47 -6.42 -14.05
CA LEU A 4 11.82 -5.33 -13.14
C LEU A 4 10.56 -4.59 -12.66
N ALA A 5 9.57 -4.40 -13.52
CA ALA A 5 8.29 -3.81 -13.15
C ALA A 5 7.52 -4.68 -12.15
N ALA A 6 7.44 -6.00 -12.39
CA ALA A 6 6.79 -6.94 -11.49
C ALA A 6 7.49 -7.02 -10.12
N LEU A 7 8.83 -7.10 -10.11
CA LEU A 7 9.62 -7.10 -8.88
C LEU A 7 9.55 -5.74 -8.17
N GLY A 8 9.53 -4.64 -8.92
CA GLY A 8 9.34 -3.29 -8.38
C GLY A 8 8.01 -3.17 -7.66
N LEU A 9 6.91 -3.62 -8.26
CA LEU A 9 5.62 -3.69 -7.58
C LEU A 9 5.69 -4.56 -6.32
N ALA A 10 6.20 -5.78 -6.45
CA ALA A 10 6.16 -6.79 -5.40
C ALA A 10 7.09 -6.50 -4.21
N LEU A 11 8.19 -5.76 -4.41
CA LEU A 11 9.25 -5.57 -3.40
C LEU A 11 9.50 -4.10 -3.07
N ALA A 12 9.22 -3.17 -3.97
CA ALA A 12 9.54 -1.74 -3.86
C ALA A 12 8.28 -0.86 -3.67
N THR A 13 7.18 -1.46 -3.22
CA THR A 13 5.95 -0.74 -2.90
C THR A 13 5.30 -1.36 -1.66
N PRO A 14 4.36 -0.66 -0.99
CA PRO A 14 3.62 -1.20 0.16
C PRO A 14 2.91 -2.53 -0.10
N TYR A 15 2.75 -2.96 -1.36
CA TYR A 15 2.18 -4.25 -1.71
C TYR A 15 2.87 -5.41 -0.97
N ALA A 16 4.20 -5.38 -0.83
CA ALA A 16 4.94 -6.44 -0.15
C ALA A 16 4.52 -6.60 1.32
N THR A 17 4.44 -5.47 2.04
CA THR A 17 4.05 -5.42 3.44
C THR A 17 2.62 -5.93 3.61
N TYR A 18 1.68 -5.44 2.81
CA TYR A 18 0.28 -5.86 2.92
C TYR A 18 0.03 -7.30 2.49
N ALA A 19 0.80 -7.81 1.52
CA ALA A 19 0.78 -9.22 1.16
C ALA A 19 1.28 -10.10 2.32
N GLY A 20 2.39 -9.70 2.97
CA GLY A 20 2.92 -10.41 4.13
C GLY A 20 2.00 -10.38 5.37
N LEU A 21 1.15 -9.36 5.46
CA LEU A 21 0.12 -9.24 6.51
C LEU A 21 -1.20 -9.93 6.14
N PHE A 22 -1.30 -10.56 4.96
CA PHE A 22 -2.53 -11.17 4.44
C PHE A 22 -3.72 -10.20 4.37
N PHE A 23 -3.46 -8.93 4.06
CA PHE A 23 -4.52 -7.94 3.88
C PHE A 23 -5.31 -8.19 2.59
N GLY A 24 -6.64 -8.09 2.68
CA GLY A 24 -7.54 -8.23 1.53
C GLY A 24 -7.19 -7.31 0.37
N HIS A 25 -6.69 -6.09 0.63
CA HIS A 25 -6.26 -5.15 -0.42
C HIS A 25 -5.13 -5.70 -1.31
N ALA A 26 -4.21 -6.49 -0.76
CA ALA A 26 -3.13 -7.10 -1.53
C ALA A 26 -3.66 -8.23 -2.43
N LEU A 27 -4.59 -9.05 -1.90
CA LEU A 27 -5.28 -10.06 -2.70
C LEU A 27 -6.15 -9.42 -3.80
N ALA A 28 -6.86 -8.34 -3.48
CA ALA A 28 -7.62 -7.56 -4.44
C ALA A 28 -6.72 -6.98 -5.55
N ALA A 29 -5.54 -6.47 -5.22
CA ALA A 29 -4.56 -6.03 -6.21
C ALA A 29 -4.06 -7.16 -7.12
N ALA A 30 -3.84 -8.38 -6.59
CA ALA A 30 -3.49 -9.55 -7.40
C ALA A 30 -4.62 -9.94 -8.37
N LEU A 31 -5.86 -10.00 -7.88
CA LEU A 31 -7.04 -10.31 -8.70
C LEU A 31 -7.31 -9.22 -9.74
N GLY A 32 -7.15 -7.95 -9.38
CA GLY A 32 -7.23 -6.81 -10.30
C GLY A 32 -6.16 -6.85 -11.38
N THR A 33 -4.96 -7.35 -11.06
CA THR A 33 -3.89 -7.61 -12.04
C THR A 33 -4.33 -8.68 -13.04
N LEU A 34 -4.90 -9.79 -12.57
CA LEU A 34 -5.43 -10.83 -13.44
C LEU A 34 -6.57 -10.29 -14.32
N ALA A 35 -7.46 -9.48 -13.76
CA ALA A 35 -8.56 -8.83 -14.48
C ALA A 35 -8.04 -7.91 -15.60
N LEU A 36 -7.05 -7.06 -15.29
CA LEU A 36 -6.38 -6.20 -16.27
C LEU A 36 -5.72 -7.00 -17.39
N LEU A 37 -4.91 -8.01 -17.03
CA LEU A 37 -4.18 -8.84 -18.01
C LEU A 37 -5.11 -9.68 -18.89
N ALA A 38 -6.27 -10.09 -18.38
CA ALA A 38 -7.29 -10.79 -19.14
C ALA A 38 -8.03 -9.83 -20.09
N ALA A 39 -8.42 -8.65 -19.61
CA ALA A 39 -9.05 -7.61 -20.41
C ALA A 39 -8.14 -7.12 -21.56
N ASP A 40 -6.85 -6.89 -21.29
CA ASP A 40 -5.86 -6.51 -22.30
C ASP A 40 -5.71 -7.59 -23.39
N ARG A 41 -5.79 -8.88 -23.03
CA ARG A 41 -5.77 -10.01 -23.96
C ARG A 41 -7.11 -10.35 -24.61
N GLY A 42 -8.16 -9.56 -24.36
CA GLY A 42 -9.50 -9.82 -24.91
C GLY A 42 -10.25 -10.99 -24.26
N ARG A 43 -9.77 -11.53 -23.14
CA ARG A 43 -10.40 -12.61 -22.37
C ARG A 43 -11.40 -12.03 -21.36
N PHE A 44 -12.43 -11.35 -21.86
CA PHE A 44 -13.31 -10.51 -21.04
C PHE A 44 -14.07 -11.28 -19.95
N LEU A 45 -14.54 -12.50 -20.22
CA LEU A 45 -15.20 -13.32 -19.20
C LEU A 45 -14.27 -13.65 -18.02
N LEU A 46 -13.02 -14.02 -18.31
CA LEU A 46 -11.99 -14.23 -17.28
C LEU A 46 -11.66 -12.93 -16.55
N GLY A 47 -11.61 -11.81 -17.27
CA GLY A 47 -11.45 -10.48 -16.68
C GLY A 47 -12.57 -10.14 -15.70
N GLY A 48 -13.81 -10.48 -16.08
CA GLY A 48 -14.99 -10.39 -15.25
C GLY A 48 -14.95 -11.27 -14.01
N LEU A 49 -14.59 -12.55 -14.16
CA LEU A 49 -14.45 -13.49 -13.03
C LEU A 49 -13.41 -12.98 -12.02
N ALA A 50 -12.23 -12.56 -12.48
CA ALA A 50 -11.19 -12.01 -11.62
C ALA A 50 -11.61 -10.67 -10.99
N GLY A 51 -12.28 -9.80 -11.75
CA GLY A 51 -12.81 -8.53 -11.26
C GLY A 51 -13.92 -8.71 -10.22
N GLY A 52 -14.84 -9.67 -10.42
CA GLY A 52 -15.87 -10.02 -9.45
C GLY A 52 -15.29 -10.61 -8.16
N ALA A 53 -14.31 -11.50 -8.27
CA ALA A 53 -13.58 -12.03 -7.12
C ALA A 53 -12.84 -10.92 -6.35
N MET A 54 -12.24 -9.96 -7.06
CA MET A 54 -11.61 -8.78 -6.45
C MET A 54 -12.63 -7.97 -5.62
N VAL A 55 -13.82 -7.74 -6.17
CA VAL A 55 -14.91 -7.01 -5.48
C VAL A 55 -15.42 -7.77 -4.26
N LEU A 56 -15.52 -9.10 -4.33
CA LEU A 56 -15.93 -9.91 -3.19
C LEU A 56 -14.91 -9.84 -2.05
N VAL A 57 -13.61 -9.82 -2.37
CA VAL A 57 -12.52 -9.66 -1.38
C VAL A 57 -12.52 -8.25 -0.79
N ASP A 58 -12.72 -7.24 -1.63
CA ASP A 58 -12.72 -5.84 -1.23
C ASP A 58 -13.76 -5.04 -2.03
N THR A 59 -14.94 -4.91 -1.45
CA THR A 59 -16.10 -4.26 -2.09
C THR A 59 -15.84 -2.83 -2.56
N ALA A 60 -14.90 -2.10 -1.93
CA ALA A 60 -14.54 -0.75 -2.35
C ALA A 60 -13.88 -0.69 -3.74
N THR A 61 -13.44 -1.84 -4.28
CA THR A 61 -12.83 -1.97 -5.61
C THR A 61 -13.82 -2.15 -6.75
N ALA A 62 -15.14 -2.14 -6.49
CA ALA A 62 -16.17 -2.26 -7.53
C ALA A 62 -15.99 -1.24 -8.68
N PRO A 63 -15.73 0.06 -8.42
CA PRO A 63 -15.44 1.00 -9.50
C PRO A 63 -14.17 0.65 -10.28
N TRP A 64 -13.15 0.08 -9.63
CA TRP A 64 -11.95 -0.37 -10.32
C TRP A 64 -12.24 -1.53 -11.28
N ALA A 65 -13.03 -2.51 -10.85
CA ALA A 65 -13.45 -3.62 -11.72
C ALA A 65 -14.21 -3.11 -12.96
N ALA A 66 -15.13 -2.17 -12.77
CA ALA A 66 -15.88 -1.55 -13.86
C ALA A 66 -14.96 -0.79 -14.83
N LEU A 67 -14.02 0.01 -14.29
CA LEU A 67 -13.05 0.76 -15.09
C LEU A 67 -12.13 -0.16 -15.91
N LEU A 68 -11.72 -1.31 -15.37
CA LEU A 68 -10.94 -2.32 -16.12
C LEU A 68 -11.75 -2.97 -17.24
N GLY A 69 -13.05 -3.22 -17.02
CA GLY A 69 -13.97 -3.70 -18.05
C GLY A 69 -14.16 -2.68 -19.19
N LEU A 70 -14.37 -1.41 -18.83
CA LEU A 70 -14.48 -0.30 -19.78
C LEU A 70 -13.17 -0.07 -20.54
N TYR A 71 -12.04 -0.14 -19.86
CA TYR A 71 -10.71 -0.12 -20.49
C TYR A 71 -10.60 -1.19 -21.59
N GLY A 72 -10.96 -2.44 -21.29
CA GLY A 72 -10.98 -3.52 -22.27
C GLY A 72 -11.90 -3.22 -23.45
N ALA A 73 -13.11 -2.73 -23.19
CA ALA A 73 -14.08 -2.37 -24.23
C ALA A 73 -13.57 -1.27 -25.17
N VAL A 74 -12.97 -0.22 -24.62
CA VAL A 74 -12.41 0.92 -25.39
C VAL A 74 -11.19 0.48 -26.20
N VAL A 75 -10.23 -0.22 -25.58
CA VAL A 75 -8.97 -0.62 -26.22
C VAL A 75 -9.19 -1.61 -27.37
N HIS A 76 -10.16 -2.52 -27.21
CA HIS A 76 -10.53 -3.48 -28.26
C HIS A 76 -11.61 -2.97 -29.20
N ARG A 77 -12.16 -1.76 -28.97
CA ARG A 77 -13.28 -1.17 -29.73
C ARG A 77 -14.51 -2.09 -29.78
N ARG A 78 -14.79 -2.78 -28.67
CA ARG A 78 -15.87 -3.78 -28.54
C ARG A 78 -16.65 -3.53 -27.26
N TRP A 79 -17.75 -2.78 -27.34
CA TRP A 79 -18.60 -2.48 -26.17
C TRP A 79 -19.18 -3.72 -25.49
N GLN A 80 -19.41 -4.80 -26.25
CA GLN A 80 -19.79 -6.12 -25.72
C GLN A 80 -18.77 -6.68 -24.71
N ALA A 81 -17.50 -6.27 -24.76
CA ALA A 81 -16.49 -6.66 -23.78
C ALA A 81 -16.90 -6.30 -22.35
N ALA A 82 -17.52 -5.13 -22.14
CA ALA A 82 -18.00 -4.71 -20.83
C ALA A 82 -19.12 -5.65 -20.34
N ALA A 83 -20.02 -6.07 -21.23
CA ALA A 83 -21.07 -7.04 -20.90
C ALA A 83 -20.48 -8.42 -20.54
N TRP A 84 -19.46 -8.90 -21.25
CA TRP A 84 -18.77 -10.15 -20.91
C TRP A 84 -18.03 -10.07 -19.57
N CYS A 85 -17.40 -8.92 -19.26
CA CYS A 85 -16.83 -8.69 -17.94
C CYS A 85 -17.92 -8.67 -16.86
N ALA A 86 -19.06 -8.01 -17.10
CA ALA A 86 -20.18 -7.99 -16.16
C ALA A 86 -20.74 -9.41 -15.93
N LEU A 87 -20.91 -10.20 -17.00
CA LEU A 87 -21.34 -11.59 -16.91
C LEU A 87 -20.36 -12.44 -16.09
N GLY A 88 -19.05 -12.27 -16.30
CA GLY A 88 -18.04 -12.97 -15.53
C GLY A 88 -18.03 -12.57 -14.05
N GLY A 89 -18.30 -11.31 -13.73
CA GLY A 89 -18.35 -10.82 -12.35
C GLY A 89 -19.66 -11.14 -11.62
N ALA A 90 -20.74 -11.41 -12.37
CA ALA A 90 -22.09 -11.58 -11.83
C ALA A 90 -22.21 -12.62 -10.71
N PRO A 91 -21.58 -13.80 -10.75
CA PRO A 91 -21.68 -14.79 -9.66
C PRO A 91 -21.17 -14.25 -8.31
N PHE A 92 -20.10 -13.46 -8.33
CA PHE A 92 -19.50 -12.89 -7.11
C PHE A 92 -20.33 -11.74 -6.56
N VAL A 93 -20.86 -10.88 -7.44
CA VAL A 93 -21.78 -9.81 -7.04
C VAL A 93 -23.06 -10.41 -6.47
N ALA A 94 -23.63 -11.43 -7.13
CA ALA A 94 -24.81 -12.13 -6.63
C ALA A 94 -24.56 -12.76 -5.25
N ALA A 95 -23.40 -13.39 -5.05
CA ALA A 95 -23.01 -13.93 -3.74
C ALA A 95 -22.94 -12.83 -2.66
N GLN A 96 -22.35 -11.67 -2.97
CA GLN A 96 -22.29 -10.53 -2.05
C GLN A 96 -23.69 -9.98 -1.72
N LEU A 97 -24.56 -9.81 -2.71
CA LEU A 97 -25.91 -9.30 -2.51
C LEU A 97 -26.77 -10.30 -1.73
N ALA A 98 -26.63 -11.60 -1.99
CA ALA A 98 -27.31 -12.66 -1.24
C ALA A 98 -26.83 -12.70 0.22
N TYR A 99 -25.51 -12.56 0.46
CA TYR A 99 -24.95 -12.45 1.79
C TYR A 99 -25.53 -11.24 2.54
N ASN A 100 -25.59 -10.08 1.88
CA ASN A 100 -26.16 -8.88 2.47
C ASN A 100 -27.65 -9.04 2.80
N GLN A 101 -28.43 -9.63 1.87
CA GLN A 101 -29.85 -9.93 2.07
C GLN A 101 -30.06 -10.86 3.28
N ALA A 102 -29.27 -11.93 3.37
CA ALA A 102 -29.41 -12.94 4.41
C ALA A 102 -29.09 -12.42 5.81
N LEU A 103 -28.09 -11.53 5.94
CA LEU A 103 -27.64 -11.04 7.26
C LEU A 103 -28.21 -9.68 7.66
N PHE A 104 -28.50 -8.81 6.69
CA PHE A 104 -28.88 -7.42 6.94
C PHE A 104 -30.27 -7.06 6.40
N GLY A 105 -30.99 -8.03 5.81
CA GLY A 105 -32.37 -7.88 5.34
C GLY A 105 -32.53 -7.13 4.02
N SER A 106 -31.43 -6.71 3.40
CA SER A 106 -31.43 -5.99 2.11
C SER A 106 -30.13 -6.29 1.34
N PRO A 107 -30.16 -6.45 0.00
CA PRO A 107 -28.96 -6.75 -0.75
C PRO A 107 -27.99 -5.56 -0.80
N PHE A 108 -28.50 -4.34 -0.55
CA PHE A 108 -27.74 -3.10 -0.58
C PHE A 108 -27.36 -2.59 0.82
N THR A 109 -27.69 -3.32 1.88
CA THR A 109 -27.25 -3.02 3.24
C THR A 109 -25.95 -3.76 3.52
N PHE A 110 -24.82 -3.05 3.57
CA PHE A 110 -23.51 -3.67 3.81
C PHE A 110 -23.16 -3.69 5.30
N ALA A 111 -22.29 -4.62 5.69
CA ALA A 111 -21.75 -4.74 7.05
C ALA A 111 -21.14 -3.43 7.60
N TYR A 112 -20.69 -2.54 6.71
CA TYR A 112 -20.18 -1.22 7.07
C TYR A 112 -21.19 -0.32 7.80
N ALA A 113 -22.50 -0.50 7.61
CA ALA A 113 -23.53 0.22 8.36
C ALA A 113 -23.57 -0.16 9.84
N PHE A 114 -23.02 -1.32 10.20
CA PHE A 114 -23.08 -1.91 11.54
C PHE A 114 -21.71 -1.91 12.25
N LYS A 115 -20.84 -0.94 11.93
CA LYS A 115 -19.56 -0.79 12.64
C LYS A 115 -19.80 -0.56 14.14
N ALA A 116 -19.15 -1.37 14.97
CA ALA A 116 -19.30 -1.32 16.44
C ALA A 116 -18.69 -0.05 17.07
N VAL A 117 -17.65 0.51 16.45
CA VAL A 117 -16.98 1.72 16.92
C VAL A 117 -17.72 2.94 16.35
N PRO A 118 -18.31 3.82 17.18
CA PRO A 118 -19.15 4.93 16.73
C PRO A 118 -18.47 5.85 15.71
N GLU A 119 -17.18 6.12 15.89
CA GLU A 119 -16.39 6.98 15.01
C GLU A 119 -16.30 6.40 13.59
N PHE A 120 -16.10 5.09 13.48
CA PHE A 120 -16.07 4.41 12.17
C PHE A 120 -17.46 4.28 11.58
N LYS A 121 -18.51 4.14 12.41
CA LYS A 121 -19.89 4.11 11.94
C LYS A 121 -20.27 5.45 11.31
N ALA A 122 -19.97 6.56 11.99
CA ALA A 122 -20.25 7.92 11.53
C ALA A 122 -19.62 8.23 10.16
N ILE A 123 -18.44 7.66 9.84
CA ILE A 123 -17.84 7.77 8.50
C ILE A 123 -18.73 7.13 7.44
N HIS A 124 -19.27 5.94 7.70
CA HIS A 124 -20.05 5.18 6.71
C HIS A 124 -21.53 5.61 6.63
N GLU A 125 -22.02 6.40 7.58
CA GLU A 125 -23.35 7.03 7.54
C GLU A 125 -23.41 8.25 6.58
N GLN A 126 -22.26 8.73 6.12
CA GLN A 126 -22.16 9.88 5.23
C GLN A 126 -22.13 9.45 3.75
N GLY A 127 -22.81 10.19 2.87
CA GLY A 127 -22.76 9.93 1.43
C GLY A 127 -23.16 8.49 1.06
N LEU A 128 -22.47 7.88 0.10
CA LEU A 128 -22.65 6.48 -0.27
C LEU A 128 -21.67 5.61 0.52
N TYR A 129 -22.04 5.17 1.73
CA TYR A 129 -21.19 4.36 2.61
C TYR A 129 -19.82 5.00 2.93
N GLY A 130 -19.81 6.32 3.14
CA GLY A 130 -18.63 7.13 3.39
C GLY A 130 -17.96 7.68 2.15
N PHE A 131 -18.48 7.41 0.95
CA PHE A 131 -17.98 8.01 -0.29
C PHE A 131 -18.78 9.26 -0.68
N GLY A 132 -18.04 10.34 -0.99
CA GLY A 132 -18.53 11.59 -1.54
C GLY A 132 -17.61 12.11 -2.65
N TRP A 133 -17.48 13.43 -2.77
CA TRP A 133 -16.60 14.06 -3.75
C TRP A 133 -15.12 14.00 -3.33
N PRO A 134 -14.17 13.82 -4.27
CA PRO A 134 -12.75 13.78 -3.94
C PRO A 134 -12.24 15.09 -3.37
N GLY A 135 -11.61 15.02 -2.20
CA GLY A 135 -10.93 16.18 -1.59
C GLY A 135 -9.48 16.32 -2.06
N LEU A 136 -9.01 17.57 -2.27
CA LEU A 136 -7.61 17.85 -2.61
C LEU A 136 -6.63 17.37 -1.53
N GLN A 137 -7.02 17.48 -0.26
CA GLN A 137 -6.24 16.96 0.86
C GLN A 137 -6.09 15.44 0.80
N ALA A 138 -7.17 14.72 0.49
CA ALA A 138 -7.14 13.28 0.34
C ALA A 138 -6.25 12.85 -0.83
N LEU A 139 -6.36 13.54 -1.98
CA LEU A 139 -5.49 13.31 -3.15
C LEU A 139 -4.01 13.51 -2.81
N GLY A 140 -3.64 14.65 -2.21
CA GLY A 140 -2.26 14.89 -1.76
C GLY A 140 -1.79 13.85 -0.73
N GLY A 141 -2.69 13.49 0.18
CA GLY A 141 -2.52 12.45 1.18
C GLY A 141 -2.15 11.09 0.59
N ILE A 142 -2.97 10.57 -0.31
CA ILE A 142 -2.78 9.23 -0.88
C ILE A 142 -1.75 9.18 -2.01
N LEU A 143 -1.41 10.31 -2.65
CA LEU A 143 -0.44 10.32 -3.74
C LEU A 143 0.99 10.60 -3.28
N ILE A 144 1.20 11.63 -2.46
CA ILE A 144 2.55 12.17 -2.21
C ILE A 144 2.91 12.32 -0.73
N SER A 145 1.97 12.16 0.21
CA SER A 145 2.28 12.40 1.61
C SER A 145 3.37 11.44 2.14
N PRO A 146 4.21 11.89 3.09
CA PRO A 146 5.24 11.05 3.70
C PRO A 146 4.70 9.90 4.56
N SER A 147 3.44 9.99 5.00
CA SER A 147 2.79 8.94 5.81
C SER A 147 2.00 7.94 4.98
N ARG A 148 1.36 8.39 3.89
CA ARG A 148 0.38 7.58 3.13
C ARG A 148 0.51 7.68 1.61
N GLY A 149 1.48 8.42 1.07
CA GLY A 149 1.60 8.68 -0.35
C GLY A 149 2.10 7.48 -1.17
N LEU A 150 1.37 7.11 -2.23
CA LEU A 150 1.77 6.05 -3.16
C LEU A 150 3.15 6.32 -3.77
N PHE A 151 3.40 7.55 -4.21
CA PHE A 151 4.67 7.95 -4.81
C PHE A 151 5.73 8.31 -3.78
N PHE A 152 5.38 8.45 -2.50
CA PHE A 152 6.37 8.46 -1.44
C PHE A 152 6.90 7.06 -1.18
N PHE A 153 6.03 6.06 -0.96
CA PHE A 153 6.49 4.69 -0.69
C PHE A 153 6.89 3.89 -1.95
N GLY A 154 6.45 4.31 -3.13
CA GLY A 154 6.83 3.72 -4.41
C GLY A 154 7.07 4.78 -5.48
N PRO A 155 8.13 5.62 -5.38
CA PRO A 155 8.40 6.69 -6.34
C PRO A 155 8.57 6.20 -7.78
N ALA A 156 9.04 4.96 -7.95
CA ALA A 156 9.14 4.33 -9.27
C ALA A 156 7.78 4.26 -10.00
N LEU A 157 6.66 4.16 -9.28
CA LEU A 157 5.32 4.13 -9.89
C LEU A 157 4.94 5.44 -10.58
N ALA A 158 5.56 6.58 -10.23
CA ALA A 158 5.37 7.84 -10.95
C ALA A 158 5.92 7.76 -12.37
N PHE A 159 7.08 7.09 -12.56
CA PHE A 159 7.59 6.74 -13.88
C PHE A 159 6.67 5.74 -14.59
N GLY A 160 5.96 4.91 -13.83
CA GLY A 160 4.91 4.05 -14.37
C GLY A 160 3.75 4.82 -14.99
N ALA A 161 3.25 5.86 -14.33
CA ALA A 161 2.25 6.77 -14.88
C ALA A 161 2.75 7.43 -16.18
N TRP A 162 4.00 7.91 -16.19
CA TRP A 162 4.64 8.43 -17.41
C TRP A 162 4.69 7.36 -18.51
N GLY A 163 5.12 6.14 -18.20
CA GLY A 163 5.19 5.06 -19.18
C GLY A 163 3.84 4.68 -19.80
N LEU A 164 2.76 4.73 -19.01
CA LEU A 164 1.39 4.58 -19.53
C LEU A 164 1.03 5.71 -20.49
N TRP A 165 1.37 6.97 -20.16
CA TRP A 165 1.10 8.14 -21.01
C TRP A 165 1.76 8.04 -22.39
N GLN A 166 2.94 7.42 -22.47
CA GLN A 166 3.69 7.23 -23.73
C GLN A 166 3.03 6.22 -24.69
N ARG A 167 2.01 5.48 -24.25
CA ARG A 167 1.30 4.47 -25.05
C ARG A 167 -0.16 4.90 -25.29
N PRO A 168 -0.67 4.87 -26.53
CA PRO A 168 -2.07 5.22 -26.81
C PRO A 168 -3.08 4.42 -25.96
N ARG A 169 -2.89 3.09 -25.85
CA ARG A 169 -3.70 2.23 -24.96
C ARG A 169 -3.44 2.51 -23.48
N GLY A 170 -2.21 2.86 -23.12
CA GLY A 170 -1.84 3.15 -21.74
C GLY A 170 -2.51 4.40 -21.19
N ARG A 171 -2.84 5.40 -22.02
CA ARG A 171 -3.58 6.61 -21.60
C ARG A 171 -4.96 6.28 -21.04
N TRP A 172 -5.66 5.31 -21.62
CA TRP A 172 -6.96 4.85 -21.10
C TRP A 172 -6.83 4.15 -19.74
N LEU A 173 -5.77 3.36 -19.57
CA LEU A 173 -5.47 2.73 -18.28
C LEU A 173 -5.06 3.77 -17.23
N LEU A 174 -4.28 4.79 -17.61
CA LEU A 174 -3.92 5.89 -16.72
C LEU A 174 -5.15 6.70 -16.30
N LEU A 175 -6.08 6.95 -17.22
CA LEU A 175 -7.36 7.58 -16.91
C LEU A 175 -8.16 6.74 -15.91
N ALA A 176 -8.23 5.42 -16.11
CA ALA A 176 -8.85 4.52 -15.14
C ALA A 176 -8.20 4.62 -13.75
N VAL A 177 -6.85 4.62 -13.68
CA VAL A 177 -6.12 4.80 -12.41
C VAL A 177 -6.46 6.15 -11.76
N ALA A 178 -6.52 7.23 -12.55
CA ALA A 178 -6.87 8.56 -12.05
C ALA A 178 -8.30 8.62 -11.51
N LEU A 179 -9.27 8.03 -12.22
CA LEU A 179 -10.66 7.96 -11.78
C LEU A 179 -10.82 7.14 -10.50
N PHE A 180 -10.14 5.99 -10.40
CA PHE A 180 -10.15 5.19 -9.18
C PHE A 180 -9.45 5.90 -8.01
N THR A 181 -8.37 6.64 -8.28
CA THR A 181 -7.72 7.50 -7.28
C THR A 181 -8.69 8.56 -6.77
N GLY A 182 -9.47 9.18 -7.67
CA GLY A 182 -10.54 10.11 -7.29
C GLY A 182 -11.62 9.44 -6.44
N TRP A 183 -12.05 8.23 -6.80
CA TRP A 183 -12.97 7.45 -5.99
C TRP A 183 -12.46 7.22 -4.57
N ILE A 184 -11.21 6.76 -4.41
CA ILE A 184 -10.60 6.53 -3.10
C ILE A 184 -10.42 7.85 -2.32
N ALA A 185 -10.08 8.95 -3.01
CA ALA A 185 -9.98 10.27 -2.40
C ALA A 185 -11.33 10.86 -1.98
N GLY A 186 -12.44 10.34 -2.52
CA GLY A 186 -13.80 10.68 -2.09
C GLY A 186 -14.26 9.94 -0.84
N PHE A 187 -13.48 8.97 -0.34
CA PHE A 187 -13.81 8.28 0.91
C PHE A 187 -13.49 9.15 2.12
N ASN A 188 -14.46 9.41 2.99
CA ASN A 188 -14.27 10.21 4.20
C ASN A 188 -13.25 9.58 5.16
N GLY A 189 -13.10 8.25 5.11
CA GLY A 189 -12.04 7.50 5.79
C GLY A 189 -10.77 7.27 4.95
N TRP A 190 -10.44 8.14 3.99
CA TRP A 190 -9.31 7.95 3.05
C TRP A 190 -7.97 7.69 3.75
N HIS A 191 -7.81 8.19 4.98
CA HIS A 191 -6.64 7.91 5.81
C HIS A 191 -6.43 6.42 6.06
N ALA A 192 -7.46 5.57 5.98
CA ALA A 192 -7.35 4.13 6.14
C ALA A 192 -6.81 3.69 7.53
N GLY A 193 -7.08 4.47 8.59
CA GLY A 193 -6.69 4.15 9.96
C GLY A 193 -5.16 4.00 10.13
N GLU A 194 -4.74 3.12 11.04
CA GLU A 194 -3.32 2.90 11.32
C GLU A 194 -2.64 2.09 10.21
N CYS A 195 -1.85 2.75 9.35
CA CYS A 195 -1.21 2.10 8.21
C CYS A 195 -0.08 2.96 7.60
N TYR A 196 0.73 2.35 6.73
CA TYR A 196 1.71 3.04 5.88
C TYR A 196 1.30 3.00 4.42
N GLY A 197 1.49 4.10 3.69
CA GLY A 197 1.06 4.17 2.30
C GLY A 197 -0.47 4.09 2.14
N PRO A 198 -0.99 4.15 0.91
CA PRO A 198 -2.42 4.29 0.65
C PRO A 198 -3.03 2.92 0.37
N ARG A 199 -3.27 2.13 1.41
CA ARG A 199 -3.70 0.72 1.25
C ARG A 199 -4.97 0.54 0.42
N HIS A 200 -5.89 1.50 0.45
CA HIS A 200 -7.11 1.46 -0.38
C HIS A 200 -6.84 1.71 -1.88
N LEU A 201 -5.72 2.36 -2.23
CA LEU A 201 -5.31 2.60 -3.61
C LEU A 201 -4.44 1.47 -4.19
N LEU A 202 -4.00 0.54 -3.33
CA LEU A 202 -3.15 -0.60 -3.68
C LEU A 202 -3.67 -1.43 -4.87
N PRO A 203 -4.99 -1.66 -5.04
CA PRO A 203 -5.54 -2.38 -6.19
C PRO A 203 -5.18 -1.79 -7.56
N ALA A 204 -4.87 -0.49 -7.65
CA ALA A 204 -4.47 0.17 -8.90
C ALA A 204 -2.95 0.23 -9.11
N ALA A 205 -2.14 -0.05 -8.08
CA ALA A 205 -0.68 -0.05 -8.21
C ALA A 205 -0.14 -0.97 -9.33
N PRO A 206 -0.71 -2.16 -9.58
CA PRO A 206 -0.26 -3.01 -10.69
C PRO A 206 -0.43 -2.38 -12.08
N ALA A 207 -1.46 -1.56 -12.29
CA ALA A 207 -1.65 -0.85 -13.55
C ALA A 207 -0.51 0.15 -13.82
N LEU A 208 -0.06 0.87 -12.79
CA LEU A 208 1.12 1.73 -12.87
C LEU A 208 2.40 0.93 -13.12
N ALA A 209 2.51 -0.27 -12.53
CA ALA A 209 3.64 -1.17 -12.78
C ALA A 209 3.71 -1.64 -14.26
N VAL A 210 2.57 -1.82 -14.95
CA VAL A 210 2.57 -2.09 -16.40
C VAL A 210 3.29 -0.96 -17.16
N GLY A 211 2.97 0.30 -16.84
CA GLY A 211 3.67 1.45 -17.42
C GLY A 211 5.12 1.57 -16.99
N LEU A 212 5.47 1.12 -15.79
CA LEU A 212 6.86 1.12 -15.32
C LEU A 212 7.74 0.25 -16.22
N GLY A 213 7.20 -0.84 -16.76
CA GLY A 213 7.89 -1.65 -17.78
C GLY A 213 8.29 -0.85 -19.01
N GLU A 214 7.40 0.02 -19.51
CA GLU A 214 7.68 0.94 -20.62
C GLU A 214 8.75 1.96 -20.24
N ALA A 215 8.65 2.53 -19.03
CA ALA A 215 9.58 3.54 -18.56
C ALA A 215 11.01 3.02 -18.47
N VAL A 216 11.19 1.80 -17.98
CA VAL A 216 12.48 1.11 -17.91
C VAL A 216 13.11 0.90 -19.29
N HIS A 217 12.30 0.71 -20.33
CA HIS A 217 12.80 0.51 -21.69
C HIS A 217 13.22 1.82 -22.36
N ARG A 218 12.48 2.91 -22.12
CA ARG A 218 12.68 4.19 -22.81
C ARG A 218 13.65 5.13 -22.12
N LEU A 219 13.70 5.11 -20.79
CA LEU A 219 14.49 6.07 -20.04
C LEU A 219 15.97 5.67 -20.06
N GLN A 220 16.83 6.66 -20.32
CA GLN A 220 18.28 6.54 -20.26
C GLN A 220 18.86 7.71 -19.46
N GLY A 221 20.10 7.59 -18.99
CA GLY A 221 20.79 8.67 -18.28
C GLY A 221 20.12 9.05 -16.94
N ARG A 222 19.98 10.35 -16.69
CA ARG A 222 19.45 10.92 -15.43
C ARG A 222 18.06 10.39 -15.02
N PRO A 223 17.03 10.34 -15.89
CA PRO A 223 15.71 9.83 -15.48
C PRO A 223 15.71 8.31 -15.21
N ALA A 224 16.53 7.53 -15.92
CA ALA A 224 16.70 6.11 -15.62
C ALA A 224 17.34 5.89 -14.24
N PHE A 225 18.31 6.74 -13.89
CA PHE A 225 18.90 6.76 -12.57
C PHE A 225 17.87 7.11 -11.48
N ALA A 226 17.07 8.15 -11.69
CA ALA A 226 16.02 8.54 -10.74
C ALA A 226 14.96 7.43 -10.54
N LEU A 227 14.56 6.72 -11.60
CA LEU A 227 13.68 5.54 -11.50
C LEU A 227 14.30 4.46 -10.62
N ARG A 228 15.57 4.12 -10.85
CA ARG A 228 16.31 3.10 -10.07
C ARG A 228 16.46 3.51 -8.61
N ALA A 229 16.78 4.78 -8.35
CA ALA A 229 16.82 5.33 -6.99
C ALA A 229 15.43 5.24 -6.31
N GLY A 230 14.36 5.51 -7.05
CA GLY A 230 12.99 5.32 -6.58
C GLY A 230 12.66 3.87 -6.21
N LEU A 231 13.16 2.89 -6.98
CA LEU A 231 13.04 1.46 -6.64
C LEU A 231 13.81 1.12 -5.35
N VAL A 232 15.06 1.58 -5.23
CA VAL A 232 15.86 1.40 -4.00
C VAL A 232 15.14 1.94 -2.78
N TRP A 233 14.66 3.19 -2.87
CA TRP A 233 13.93 3.83 -1.80
C TRP A 233 12.66 3.04 -1.43
N GLY A 234 11.89 2.63 -2.43
CA GLY A 234 10.66 1.86 -2.20
C GLY A 234 10.94 0.53 -1.49
N VAL A 235 12.03 -0.16 -1.84
CA VAL A 235 12.48 -1.36 -1.10
C VAL A 235 12.85 -0.98 0.34
N GLY A 236 13.72 0.00 0.54
CA GLY A 236 14.14 0.42 1.88
C GLY A 236 12.97 0.79 2.78
N ALA A 237 12.06 1.64 2.30
CA ALA A 237 10.87 2.06 3.05
C ALA A 237 9.94 0.89 3.37
N THR A 238 9.60 0.06 2.38
CA THR A 238 8.66 -1.06 2.54
C THR A 238 9.19 -2.09 3.54
N TRP A 239 10.46 -2.44 3.43
CA TRP A 239 11.08 -3.48 4.26
C TRP A 239 11.45 -2.97 5.65
N LEU A 240 11.79 -1.68 5.82
CA LEU A 240 11.95 -1.06 7.13
C LEU A 240 10.64 -1.13 7.94
N VAL A 241 9.51 -0.80 7.30
CA VAL A 241 8.19 -0.89 7.92
C VAL A 241 7.82 -2.33 8.24
N ALA A 242 8.04 -3.24 7.29
CA ALA A 242 7.70 -4.64 7.46
C ALA A 242 8.53 -5.31 8.58
N ALA A 243 9.79 -4.93 8.72
CA ALA A 243 10.70 -5.41 9.78
C ALA A 243 10.41 -4.86 11.18
N THR A 244 9.59 -3.82 11.30
CA THR A 244 9.35 -3.12 12.57
C THR A 244 7.88 -3.14 12.95
N TRP A 245 7.11 -2.13 12.54
CA TRP A 245 5.71 -2.01 12.87
C TRP A 245 4.92 -1.43 11.69
N PRO A 246 4.02 -2.19 11.05
CA PRO A 246 3.31 -1.76 9.85
C PRO A 246 2.01 -0.98 10.10
N TYR A 247 1.65 -0.74 11.37
CA TYR A 247 0.44 -0.02 11.76
C TYR A 247 0.79 1.33 12.37
N ALA A 248 1.32 2.26 11.56
CA ALA A 248 1.61 3.61 12.04
C ALA A 248 0.33 4.31 12.50
N PRO A 249 0.24 4.73 13.79
CA PRO A 249 -0.92 5.45 14.27
C PRO A 249 -1.10 6.81 13.60
N GLU A 250 -2.33 7.31 13.65
CA GLU A 250 -2.63 8.69 13.25
C GLU A 250 -1.89 9.68 14.15
N GLY A 251 -1.12 10.60 13.56
CA GLY A 251 -0.24 11.55 14.29
C GLY A 251 1.25 11.41 13.95
N PHE A 252 1.67 10.28 13.38
CA PHE A 252 2.99 10.16 12.77
C PHE A 252 2.96 10.71 11.33
N HIS A 253 3.39 11.96 11.14
CA HIS A 253 3.44 12.60 9.82
C HIS A 253 4.54 12.02 8.92
N PHE A 254 5.65 11.58 9.53
CA PHE A 254 6.80 10.95 8.88
C PHE A 254 7.11 9.62 9.57
N PRO A 255 6.26 8.60 9.41
CA PRO A 255 6.31 7.39 10.23
C PRO A 255 7.54 6.51 9.95
N LEU A 256 8.25 6.71 8.83
CA LEU A 256 9.56 6.09 8.62
C LEU A 256 10.59 6.63 9.62
N ALA A 257 10.66 7.95 9.77
CA ALA A 257 11.60 8.65 10.66
C ALA A 257 11.19 8.63 12.13
N GLN A 258 9.88 8.77 12.36
CA GLN A 258 9.33 8.94 13.69
C GLN A 258 8.98 7.60 14.36
N LEU A 259 8.88 6.50 13.61
CA LEU A 259 8.47 5.20 14.17
C LEU A 259 9.39 4.07 13.72
N ALA A 260 9.41 3.77 12.42
CA ALA A 260 10.07 2.56 11.92
C ALA A 260 11.59 2.58 12.17
N TRP A 261 12.26 3.71 11.89
CA TRP A 261 13.70 3.85 12.13
C TRP A 261 14.08 3.80 13.62
N PRO A 262 13.43 4.56 14.53
CA PRO A 262 13.68 4.44 15.97
C PRO A 262 13.45 3.05 16.52
N LEU A 263 12.42 2.33 16.06
CA LEU A 263 12.17 0.95 16.46
C LEU A 263 13.31 0.03 16.00
N LEU A 264 13.76 0.16 14.75
CA LEU A 264 14.85 -0.64 14.21
C LEU A 264 16.15 -0.43 15.01
N VAL A 265 16.53 0.83 15.24
CA VAL A 265 17.76 1.18 16.00
C VAL A 265 17.65 0.77 17.47
N GLY A 266 16.44 0.82 18.04
CA GLY A 266 16.16 0.33 19.39
C GLY A 266 16.13 -1.19 19.53
N GLY A 267 16.38 -1.95 18.44
CA GLY A 267 16.33 -3.42 18.45
C GLY A 267 14.92 -4.00 18.53
N HIS A 268 13.89 -3.20 18.24
CA HIS A 268 12.49 -3.62 18.24
C HIS A 268 12.09 -4.06 16.83
N HIS A 269 11.84 -5.36 16.65
CA HIS A 269 11.51 -5.97 15.36
C HIS A 269 10.16 -6.67 15.39
N SER A 270 9.48 -6.72 14.25
CA SER A 270 8.27 -7.53 14.09
C SER A 270 8.62 -9.02 14.19
N ALA A 271 7.81 -9.76 14.95
CA ALA A 271 7.91 -11.21 14.95
C ALA A 271 7.51 -11.79 13.58
N THR A 272 8.22 -12.82 13.14
CA THR A 272 7.83 -13.59 11.94
C THR A 272 7.76 -15.07 12.23
N LEU A 273 7.15 -15.81 11.29
CA LEU A 273 7.12 -17.27 11.27
C LEU A 273 8.53 -17.90 11.32
N LEU A 274 9.56 -17.17 10.87
CA LEU A 274 10.96 -17.61 10.88
C LEU A 274 11.76 -17.00 12.06
N GLY A 275 11.08 -16.46 13.06
CA GLY A 275 11.69 -15.81 14.23
C GLY A 275 12.13 -14.36 13.97
N HIS A 276 13.09 -13.87 14.77
CA HIS A 276 13.64 -12.51 14.68
C HIS A 276 14.66 -12.37 13.52
N ALA A 277 15.09 -13.49 12.93
CA ALA A 277 16.24 -13.56 12.01
C ALA A 277 15.90 -13.35 10.53
N ALA A 278 14.63 -13.45 10.12
CA ALA A 278 14.27 -13.34 8.70
C ALA A 278 14.34 -11.91 8.14
N TRP A 279 14.45 -10.89 9.00
CA TRP A 279 14.50 -9.47 8.62
C TRP A 279 15.91 -8.87 8.55
N ALA A 280 16.96 -9.64 8.84
CA ALA A 280 18.33 -9.18 8.64
C ALA A 280 18.65 -9.15 7.13
N ALA A 281 18.05 -8.18 6.43
CA ALA A 281 18.59 -7.39 5.32
C ALA A 281 19.27 -8.10 4.13
N GLY A 282 19.35 -9.42 4.04
CA GLY A 282 20.20 -10.10 3.08
C GLY A 282 19.50 -10.36 1.76
N VAL A 283 18.35 -11.05 1.78
CA VAL A 283 17.74 -11.59 0.57
C VAL A 283 16.98 -10.54 -0.26
N PRO A 284 16.13 -9.66 0.31
CA PRO A 284 15.45 -8.62 -0.46
C PRO A 284 16.40 -7.50 -0.91
N LEU A 285 17.38 -7.15 -0.09
CA LEU A 285 18.44 -6.19 -0.42
C LEU A 285 19.40 -6.77 -1.46
N ALA A 286 19.83 -8.03 -1.34
CA ALA A 286 20.64 -8.69 -2.36
C ALA A 286 19.86 -8.85 -3.66
N LEU A 287 18.55 -9.17 -3.64
CA LEU A 287 17.73 -9.16 -4.86
C LEU A 287 17.64 -7.75 -5.46
N ALA A 288 17.38 -6.72 -4.65
CA ALA A 288 17.33 -5.33 -5.09
C ALA A 288 18.67 -4.86 -5.69
N LEU A 289 19.79 -5.20 -5.05
CA LEU A 289 21.15 -4.94 -5.52
C LEU A 289 21.48 -5.75 -6.79
N THR A 290 21.03 -7.00 -6.91
CA THR A 290 21.24 -7.83 -8.12
C THR A 290 20.42 -7.30 -9.30
N LEU A 291 19.23 -6.75 -9.05
CA LEU A 291 18.40 -6.08 -10.06
C LEU A 291 18.98 -4.74 -10.52
N LEU A 292 19.70 -4.03 -9.65
CA LEU A 292 20.40 -2.78 -9.96
C LEU A 292 21.72 -3.02 -10.71
N VAL A 293 22.46 -4.09 -10.38
CA VAL A 293 23.78 -4.39 -10.95
C VAL A 293 23.72 -5.06 -12.32
N ARG A 294 22.69 -5.88 -12.62
CA ARG A 294 22.57 -6.56 -13.93
C ARG A 294 21.98 -5.71 -15.06
N ALA A 295 21.50 -4.50 -14.78
CA ALA A 295 20.82 -3.65 -15.77
C ALA A 295 21.70 -2.58 -16.44
N ASP A 296 23.00 -2.52 -16.12
CA ASP A 296 23.90 -1.54 -16.73
C ASP A 296 25.34 -2.07 -16.83
N ALA A 297 25.59 -2.91 -17.84
CA ALA A 297 26.93 -3.44 -18.12
C ALA A 297 27.90 -2.37 -18.68
N GLN A 298 27.46 -1.12 -18.88
CA GLN A 298 28.20 -0.09 -19.60
C GLN A 298 28.61 1.14 -18.76
N ARG A 299 28.38 1.18 -17.44
CA ARG A 299 28.82 2.29 -16.57
C ARG A 299 29.70 1.83 -15.39
N PRO A 300 30.67 2.64 -14.95
CA PRO A 300 31.57 2.29 -13.84
C PRO A 300 30.81 2.04 -12.53
N ARG A 301 31.12 0.91 -11.87
CA ARG A 301 30.45 0.41 -10.65
C ARG A 301 30.48 1.39 -9.46
N TRP A 302 31.46 2.31 -9.40
CA TRP A 302 31.60 3.27 -8.31
C TRP A 302 30.56 4.41 -8.36
N LEU A 303 30.07 4.78 -9.55
CA LEU A 303 29.01 5.77 -9.71
C LEU A 303 27.65 5.22 -9.27
N SER A 304 27.42 3.91 -9.45
CA SER A 304 26.21 3.22 -8.98
C SER A 304 26.21 3.08 -7.46
N ALA A 305 27.38 2.80 -6.88
CA ALA A 305 27.56 2.70 -5.43
C ALA A 305 27.45 4.06 -4.72
N GLY A 306 28.07 5.12 -5.25
CA GLY A 306 27.98 6.47 -4.68
C GLY A 306 26.55 7.02 -4.72
N ALA A 307 25.80 6.69 -5.76
CA ALA A 307 24.44 7.19 -5.92
C ALA A 307 23.40 6.37 -5.14
N LEU A 308 23.66 5.08 -4.89
CA LEU A 308 22.98 4.28 -3.87
C LEU A 308 23.22 4.86 -2.47
N ALA A 309 24.46 5.23 -2.17
CA ALA A 309 24.81 5.89 -0.91
C ALA A 309 24.10 7.24 -0.76
N VAL A 310 23.96 8.04 -1.82
CA VAL A 310 23.19 9.29 -1.80
C VAL A 310 21.68 9.05 -1.66
N ALA A 311 21.11 8.04 -2.33
CA ALA A 311 19.68 7.70 -2.17
C ALA A 311 19.38 7.21 -0.74
N LEU A 312 20.29 6.40 -0.17
CA LEU A 312 20.24 5.99 1.23
C LEU A 312 20.47 7.18 2.17
N ALA A 313 21.38 8.10 1.86
CA ALA A 313 21.69 9.27 2.68
C ALA A 313 20.60 10.35 2.64
N LEU A 314 19.92 10.57 1.51
CA LEU A 314 18.73 11.43 1.42
C LEU A 314 17.55 10.78 2.14
N GLY A 315 17.46 9.45 2.06
CA GLY A 315 16.55 8.67 2.90
C GLY A 315 16.84 8.84 4.38
N LEU A 316 18.10 8.74 4.80
CA LEU A 316 18.58 8.96 6.17
C LEU A 316 18.44 10.42 6.64
N GLY A 317 18.57 11.40 5.73
CA GLY A 317 18.34 12.83 6.03
C GLY A 317 16.87 13.09 6.36
N ALA A 318 15.95 12.38 5.71
CA ALA A 318 14.53 12.35 6.09
C ALA A 318 14.25 11.58 7.39
N LEU A 319 15.24 10.86 7.96
CA LEU A 319 15.17 10.13 9.24
C LEU A 319 15.69 10.94 10.43
N THR A 320 16.03 12.22 10.24
CA THR A 320 16.34 13.11 11.39
C THR A 320 15.09 13.24 12.26
N PRO A 321 15.14 12.84 13.55
CA PRO A 321 13.95 12.80 14.38
C PRO A 321 13.48 14.25 14.64
N PRO A 322 12.21 14.60 14.31
CA PRO A 322 11.65 15.87 14.74
C PRO A 322 11.53 15.91 16.28
N PRO A 323 11.43 17.12 16.88
CA PRO A 323 11.35 17.28 18.33
C PRO A 323 10.15 16.53 18.94
N PRO A 324 10.25 16.15 20.22
CA PRO A 324 9.28 15.30 20.91
C PRO A 324 7.89 15.94 20.93
N THR A 325 6.88 15.16 20.56
CA THR A 325 5.46 15.53 20.50
C THR A 325 4.62 14.41 21.12
N PRO A 326 3.29 14.56 21.34
CA PRO A 326 2.35 13.51 21.80
C PRO A 326 2.44 12.11 21.12
N VAL A 327 3.25 11.98 20.09
CA VAL A 327 3.70 10.80 19.36
C VAL A 327 4.51 9.81 20.21
N GLU A 328 5.27 10.27 21.22
CA GLU A 328 6.17 9.42 22.01
C GLU A 328 5.44 8.43 22.94
N ALA A 329 4.33 8.87 23.54
CA ALA A 329 3.46 8.00 24.32
C ALA A 329 2.87 6.84 23.48
N ARG A 330 2.55 7.11 22.20
CA ARG A 330 2.11 6.07 21.25
C ARG A 330 3.25 5.13 20.88
N ARG A 331 4.48 5.64 20.70
CA ARG A 331 5.67 4.81 20.46
C ARG A 331 5.94 3.87 21.64
N ALA A 332 5.86 4.36 22.88
CA ALA A 332 5.99 3.52 24.08
C ALA A 332 4.98 2.36 24.09
N ARG A 333 3.71 2.65 23.76
CA ARG A 333 2.66 1.63 23.66
C ARG A 333 2.97 0.58 22.59
N ILE A 334 3.52 0.98 21.45
CA ILE A 334 3.93 0.05 20.38
C ILE A 334 5.05 -0.87 20.86
N ILE A 335 6.07 -0.33 21.53
CA ILE A 335 7.16 -1.13 22.11
C ILE A 335 6.60 -2.18 23.09
N CYS A 336 5.62 -1.80 23.91
CA CYS A 336 4.92 -2.74 24.79
C CYS A 336 4.18 -3.85 24.02
N LEU A 337 3.51 -3.51 22.90
CA LEU A 337 2.79 -4.47 22.05
C LEU A 337 3.74 -5.43 21.31
N MET A 338 4.95 -4.97 21.00
CA MET A 338 6.03 -5.81 20.43
C MET A 338 6.65 -6.77 21.45
N GLY A 339 6.19 -6.75 22.71
CA GLY A 339 6.62 -7.68 23.76
C GLY A 339 7.67 -7.11 24.71
N ASP A 340 8.31 -5.98 24.40
CA ASP A 340 9.31 -5.37 25.27
C ASP A 340 8.69 -4.38 26.26
N ARG A 341 8.06 -4.93 27.29
CA ARG A 341 7.42 -4.11 28.33
C ARG A 341 8.42 -3.31 29.16
N ALA A 342 9.68 -3.74 29.26
CA ALA A 342 10.70 -3.04 30.03
C ALA A 342 11.15 -1.77 29.29
N ALA A 343 11.49 -1.88 28.01
CA ALA A 343 11.84 -0.74 27.18
C ALA A 343 10.65 0.22 27.00
N GLY A 344 9.43 -0.30 26.81
CA GLY A 344 8.23 0.53 26.72
C GLY A 344 7.98 1.38 27.97
N ARG A 345 8.18 0.80 29.16
CA ARG A 345 8.10 1.55 30.43
C ARG A 345 9.23 2.56 30.59
N ALA A 346 10.47 2.17 30.29
CA ALA A 346 11.63 3.07 30.35
C ALA A 346 11.45 4.28 29.43
N HIS A 347 10.95 4.07 28.21
CA HIS A 347 10.66 5.14 27.27
C HIS A 347 9.57 6.09 27.81
N CYS A 348 8.51 5.55 28.42
CA CYS A 348 7.46 6.40 29.01
C CYS A 348 7.97 7.25 30.20
N VAL A 349 8.86 6.68 31.03
CA VAL A 349 9.48 7.43 32.15
C VAL A 349 10.39 8.55 31.61
N ALA A 350 11.17 8.27 30.56
CA ALA A 350 12.08 9.24 29.96
C ALA A 350 11.38 10.48 29.38
N ILE A 351 10.14 10.34 28.92
CA ILE A 351 9.36 11.46 28.33
C ILE A 351 8.55 12.25 29.38
N GLY A 352 8.86 12.10 30.67
CA GLY A 352 8.19 12.82 31.76
C GLY A 352 6.77 12.36 32.06
N GLY A 353 6.34 11.22 31.49
CA GLY A 353 5.07 10.60 31.80
C GLY A 353 5.13 9.92 33.16
N GLN A 354 4.53 10.52 34.20
CA GLN A 354 4.03 9.73 35.33
C GLN A 354 3.18 8.58 34.74
N PRO A 355 3.24 7.34 35.28
CA PRO A 355 2.40 6.24 34.84
C PRO A 355 0.93 6.50 35.23
N VAL A 356 0.30 7.47 34.56
CA VAL A 356 -1.12 7.78 34.72
C VAL A 356 -1.91 6.76 33.88
N PRO A 357 -2.94 6.11 34.46
CA PRO A 357 -3.80 5.20 33.72
C PRO A 357 -4.32 5.88 32.44
N GLY A 358 -4.03 5.28 31.27
CA GLY A 358 -4.53 5.76 29.97
C GLY A 358 -3.52 6.50 29.07
N ARG A 359 -2.36 6.95 29.55
CA ARG A 359 -1.37 7.66 28.70
C ARG A 359 -0.17 6.82 28.23
N CYS A 360 0.20 5.75 28.94
CA CYS A 360 1.25 4.79 28.54
C CYS A 360 0.89 3.36 28.99
N LEU A 361 -0.10 2.73 28.37
CA LEU A 361 -0.53 1.38 28.77
C LEU A 361 0.39 0.31 28.16
N CYS A 362 1.55 0.08 28.78
CA CYS A 362 2.02 -1.30 28.94
C CYS A 362 1.03 -1.92 29.93
N GLY A 363 0.01 -2.65 29.48
CA GLY A 363 -0.95 -3.28 30.40
C GLY A 363 -0.26 -4.05 31.54
N PRO A 364 -0.92 -4.27 32.68
CA PRO A 364 -0.32 -5.00 33.80
C PRO A 364 0.21 -6.37 33.31
N PRO A 365 1.27 -6.91 33.92
CA PRO A 365 1.79 -8.24 33.58
C PRO A 365 0.59 -9.19 33.46
N ALA A 366 0.51 -9.92 32.35
CA ALA A 366 -0.45 -11.02 32.26
C ALA A 366 -0.18 -11.87 33.51
N ARG A 367 -1.14 -11.94 34.43
CA ARG A 367 -1.05 -12.89 35.53
C ARG A 367 -0.98 -14.25 34.86
N THR A 368 0.22 -14.80 34.75
CA THR A 368 0.45 -16.23 34.58
C THR A 368 -0.08 -16.88 35.85
N GLY A 369 -1.39 -16.99 35.91
CA GLY A 369 -2.16 -17.66 36.94
C GLY A 369 -3.10 -18.61 36.23
N ILE A 370 -2.52 -19.57 35.50
CA ILE A 370 -3.13 -20.88 35.43
C ILE A 370 -2.94 -21.45 36.84
N ARG A 371 -4.00 -21.40 37.63
CA ARG A 371 -4.27 -22.41 38.65
C ARG A 371 -5.43 -23.23 38.15
#